data_AF-A0A1A0MMY1-F1
#
_entry.id   AF-A0A1A0MMY1-F1
#
_cell.length_a   1.000
_cell.length_b   1.000
_cell.length_c   1.000
_cell.angle_alpha   90.00
_cell.angle_beta   90.00
_cell.angle_gamma   90.00
#
_symmetry.space_group_name_H-M   'P 1'
#
loop_
_entity.id
_entity.type
_entity.pdbx_description
1 polymer ?
#
loop_
_entity_poly.entity_id
_entity_poly.type
_entity_poly.pdbx_seq_one_letter_code
_entity_poly.pdbx_strand_id
1 'polypeptide(L)'
;MTDTPPAFDKFGWLKTLLSDAALTDKDFRLAVLIGVTYTSKSGTGWAVELDALAAKLPGGLSRRRLIDALKRLTDRGYLVETSRSGGGRGMTARRSFDLGKPLTPASGVYAETPDASVRNPGQQRPKPLTAASHEIAADQVGQPPTGISTGISAGGAQVADDPEPSRYCSDHPNGTTEPCWACGQANNEHKAWRAREPERKSAAAQKRAAARADCAFCDDDGQIDLGDSVYVCDHTTAMARFKAQADAIAAAG
;
A
#
# COMPACT_ATOMS: atom_id res chain seq x y z
N MET A 1 11.27 21.42 -38.46
CA MET A 1 9.88 21.14 -38.01
C MET A 1 9.97 19.94 -37.10
N THR A 2 9.86 20.15 -35.79
CA THR A 2 9.79 19.05 -34.81
C THR A 2 8.33 18.69 -34.64
N ASP A 3 7.89 17.59 -35.26
CA ASP A 3 6.57 17.03 -35.00
C ASP A 3 6.53 16.52 -33.56
N THR A 4 5.96 17.32 -32.67
CA THR A 4 5.67 16.88 -31.31
C THR A 4 4.59 15.80 -31.40
N PRO A 5 4.83 14.58 -30.91
CA PRO A 5 3.83 13.52 -30.95
C PRO A 5 2.58 13.96 -30.19
N PRO A 6 1.38 13.55 -30.65
CA PRO A 6 0.13 13.91 -29.98
C PRO A 6 0.15 13.40 -28.52
N ALA A 7 -0.32 14.23 -27.61
CA ALA A 7 -0.40 13.87 -26.20
C ALA A 7 -1.29 12.64 -25.98
N PHE A 8 -0.85 11.72 -25.13
CA PHE A 8 -1.61 10.53 -24.80
C PHE A 8 -2.91 10.90 -24.06
N ASP A 9 -4.05 10.48 -24.61
CA ASP A 9 -5.37 10.70 -24.01
C ASP A 9 -5.67 9.62 -22.95
N LYS A 10 -5.30 9.95 -21.70
CA LYS A 10 -5.55 9.12 -20.51
C LYS A 10 -7.03 8.88 -20.24
N PHE A 11 -7.90 9.84 -20.54
CA PHE A 11 -9.33 9.69 -20.29
C PHE A 11 -9.97 8.70 -21.26
N GLY A 12 -9.63 8.76 -22.55
CA GLY A 12 -10.04 7.75 -23.50
C GLY A 12 -9.48 6.36 -23.18
N TRP A 13 -8.25 6.29 -22.67
CA TRP A 13 -7.67 5.03 -22.17
C TRP A 13 -8.50 4.46 -21.01
N LEU A 14 -8.85 5.26 -20.01
CA LEU A 14 -9.66 4.83 -18.86
C LEU A 14 -11.07 4.39 -19.28
N LYS A 15 -11.71 5.11 -20.22
CA LYS A 15 -13.01 4.72 -20.79
C LYS A 15 -12.93 3.36 -21.48
N THR A 16 -11.83 3.12 -22.22
CA THR A 16 -11.60 1.84 -22.90
C THR A 16 -11.36 0.70 -21.90
N LEU A 17 -10.66 0.99 -20.80
CA LEU A 17 -10.45 0.04 -19.70
C LEU A 17 -11.76 -0.31 -18.99
N LEU A 18 -12.60 0.69 -18.70
CA LEU A 18 -13.93 0.50 -18.09
C LEU A 18 -14.90 -0.30 -18.96
N SER A 19 -14.73 -0.25 -20.28
CA SER A 19 -15.62 -0.94 -21.23
C SER A 19 -15.20 -2.38 -21.50
N ASP A 20 -14.03 -2.84 -21.05
CA ASP A 20 -13.56 -4.22 -21.26
C ASP A 20 -14.08 -5.16 -20.17
N ALA A 21 -15.21 -5.80 -20.48
CA ALA A 21 -15.86 -6.77 -19.61
C ALA A 21 -15.04 -8.04 -19.35
N ALA A 22 -13.95 -8.28 -20.07
CA ALA A 22 -13.10 -9.44 -19.89
C ALA A 22 -11.89 -9.18 -18.97
N LEU A 23 -11.79 -7.98 -18.40
CA LEU A 23 -10.90 -7.70 -17.27
C LEU A 23 -11.54 -8.15 -15.96
N THR A 24 -10.74 -8.80 -15.12
CA THR A 24 -11.17 -9.04 -13.74
C THR A 24 -11.13 -7.73 -12.94
N ASP A 25 -11.92 -7.62 -11.87
CA ASP A 25 -11.89 -6.44 -10.98
C ASP A 25 -10.46 -6.13 -10.48
N LYS A 26 -9.66 -7.17 -10.22
CA LYS A 26 -8.25 -7.01 -9.82
C LYS A 26 -7.36 -6.47 -10.93
N ASP A 27 -7.56 -6.91 -12.18
CA ASP A 27 -6.81 -6.41 -13.33
C ASP A 27 -7.17 -4.95 -13.63
N PHE A 28 -8.45 -4.61 -13.55
CA PHE A 28 -8.96 -3.25 -13.67
C PHE A 28 -8.32 -2.32 -12.62
N ARG A 29 -8.39 -2.67 -11.34
CA ARG A 29 -7.80 -1.88 -10.25
C ARG A 29 -6.30 -1.71 -10.40
N LEU A 30 -5.60 -2.77 -10.79
CA LEU A 30 -4.16 -2.72 -11.06
C LEU A 30 -3.83 -1.74 -12.20
N ALA A 31 -4.57 -1.79 -13.30
CA ALA A 31 -4.39 -0.86 -14.41
C ALA A 31 -4.64 0.58 -13.98
N VAL A 32 -5.74 0.86 -13.27
CA VAL A 32 -6.04 2.21 -12.74
C VAL A 32 -4.93 2.71 -11.82
N LEU A 33 -4.45 1.86 -10.90
CA LEU A 33 -3.36 2.21 -9.99
C LEU A 33 -2.09 2.62 -10.76
N ILE A 34 -1.73 1.88 -11.81
CA ILE A 34 -0.58 2.21 -12.67
C ILE A 34 -0.82 3.52 -13.43
N GLY A 35 -1.98 3.66 -14.08
CA GLY A 35 -2.32 4.82 -14.90
C GLY A 35 -2.44 6.13 -14.13
N VAL A 36 -2.85 6.07 -12.85
CA VAL A 36 -3.00 7.25 -12.00
C VAL A 36 -1.72 7.56 -11.23
N THR A 37 -1.06 6.55 -10.65
CA THR A 37 0.05 6.79 -9.70
C THR A 37 1.44 6.72 -10.34
N TYR A 38 1.61 5.92 -11.38
CA TYR A 38 2.94 5.53 -11.86
C TYR A 38 3.22 5.91 -13.32
N THR A 39 2.40 6.77 -13.91
CA THR A 39 2.58 7.24 -15.28
C THR A 39 2.45 8.76 -15.38
N SER A 40 3.31 9.38 -16.18
CA SER A 40 3.27 10.81 -16.47
C SER A 40 2.03 11.19 -17.28
N LYS A 41 1.78 12.49 -17.50
CA LYS A 41 0.70 12.98 -18.38
C LYS A 41 0.80 12.44 -19.81
N SER A 42 2.01 12.13 -20.31
CA SER A 42 2.23 11.54 -21.63
C SER A 42 1.94 10.04 -21.71
N GLY A 43 1.54 9.42 -20.59
CA GLY A 43 1.33 7.97 -20.51
C GLY A 43 2.62 7.18 -20.29
N THR A 44 3.77 7.83 -20.17
CA THR A 44 5.06 7.17 -19.94
C THR A 44 5.16 6.71 -18.49
N GLY A 45 5.45 5.42 -18.30
CA GLY A 45 5.54 4.78 -16.99
C GLY A 45 6.87 5.01 -16.29
N TRP A 46 6.82 5.06 -14.97
CA TRP A 46 8.00 5.06 -14.12
C TRP A 46 8.33 3.64 -13.68
N ALA A 47 9.57 3.40 -13.25
CA ALA A 47 9.95 2.11 -12.71
C ALA A 47 9.24 1.88 -11.35
N VAL A 48 8.46 0.81 -11.26
CA VAL A 48 7.69 0.45 -10.06
C VAL A 48 8.22 -0.85 -9.47
N GLU A 49 8.38 -0.87 -8.15
CA GLU A 49 8.67 -2.09 -7.41
C GLU A 49 7.42 -2.96 -7.29
N LEU A 50 7.53 -4.23 -7.68
CA LEU A 50 6.39 -5.15 -7.73
C LEU A 50 5.77 -5.38 -6.34
N ASP A 51 6.59 -5.44 -5.29
CA ASP A 51 6.11 -5.70 -3.94
C ASP A 51 5.35 -4.47 -3.38
N ALA A 52 5.84 -3.26 -3.67
CA ALA A 52 5.14 -2.03 -3.32
C ALA A 52 3.80 -1.89 -4.08
N LEU A 53 3.77 -2.30 -5.36
CA LEU A 53 2.55 -2.30 -6.16
C LEU A 53 1.52 -3.31 -5.62
N ALA A 54 1.97 -4.51 -5.22
CA ALA A 54 1.13 -5.53 -4.63
C ALA A 54 0.52 -5.08 -3.29
N ALA A 55 1.28 -4.38 -2.46
CA ALA A 55 0.85 -3.89 -1.15
C ALA A 55 -0.24 -2.81 -1.23
N LYS A 56 -0.27 -2.03 -2.32
CA LYS A 56 -1.26 -0.97 -2.54
C LYS A 56 -2.64 -1.48 -2.98
N LEU A 57 -2.74 -2.74 -3.42
CA LEU A 57 -4.01 -3.30 -3.86
C LEU A 57 -4.80 -3.83 -2.66
N PRO A 58 -6.09 -3.46 -2.50
CA PRO A 58 -6.91 -3.94 -1.41
C PRO A 58 -7.08 -5.46 -1.47
N GLY A 59 -6.89 -6.12 -0.33
CA GLY A 59 -6.87 -7.59 -0.21
C GLY A 59 -5.58 -8.26 -0.68
N GLY A 60 -4.59 -7.48 -1.13
CA GLY A 60 -3.28 -7.95 -1.55
C GLY A 60 -3.29 -8.80 -2.83
N LEU A 61 -2.13 -8.85 -3.48
CA LEU A 61 -1.85 -9.81 -4.54
C LEU A 61 -0.52 -10.51 -4.26
N SER A 62 -0.51 -11.85 -4.32
CA SER A 62 0.75 -12.58 -4.39
C SER A 62 1.54 -12.10 -5.62
N ARG A 63 2.86 -12.01 -5.51
CA ARG A 63 3.75 -11.58 -6.60
C ARG A 63 3.49 -12.32 -7.92
N ARG A 64 3.23 -13.63 -7.88
CA ARG A 64 2.89 -14.43 -9.07
C ARG A 64 1.62 -13.92 -9.76
N ARG A 65 0.52 -13.81 -9.02
CA ARG A 65 -0.74 -13.26 -9.54
C ARG A 65 -0.59 -11.85 -10.08
N LEU A 66 0.27 -11.03 -9.47
CA LEU A 66 0.53 -9.66 -9.95
C LEU A 66 1.21 -9.69 -11.31
N ILE A 67 2.23 -10.54 -11.47
CA ILE A 67 2.92 -10.74 -12.75
C ILE A 67 1.94 -11.26 -13.82
N ASP A 68 1.07 -12.20 -13.47
CA ASP A 68 0.06 -12.73 -14.39
C ASP A 68 -0.96 -11.65 -14.80
N ALA A 69 -1.36 -10.78 -13.86
CA ALA A 69 -2.24 -9.64 -14.12
C ALA A 69 -1.60 -8.59 -15.04
N LEU A 70 -0.34 -8.20 -14.76
CA LEU A 70 0.43 -7.32 -15.63
C LEU A 70 0.56 -7.90 -17.03
N LYS A 71 0.86 -9.21 -17.14
CA LYS A 71 0.92 -9.90 -18.43
C LYS A 71 -0.40 -9.83 -19.18
N ARG A 72 -1.54 -10.09 -18.52
CA ARG A 72 -2.88 -9.96 -19.16
C ARG A 72 -3.15 -8.54 -19.67
N LEU A 73 -2.78 -7.52 -18.90
CA LEU A 73 -2.94 -6.12 -19.32
C LEU A 73 -2.04 -5.77 -20.51
N THR A 74 -0.82 -6.29 -20.55
CA THR A 74 0.09 -6.13 -21.69
C THR A 74 -0.39 -6.88 -22.92
N ASP A 75 -0.80 -8.14 -22.78
CA ASP A 75 -1.33 -8.98 -23.88
C ASP A 75 -2.58 -8.32 -24.51
N ARG A 76 -3.38 -7.61 -23.71
CA ARG A 76 -4.54 -6.84 -24.18
C ARG A 76 -4.19 -5.49 -24.80
N GLY A 77 -2.96 -5.01 -24.64
CA GLY A 77 -2.51 -3.72 -25.17
C GLY A 77 -2.84 -2.51 -24.29
N TYR A 78 -3.24 -2.72 -23.02
CA TYR A 78 -3.44 -1.62 -22.06
C TYR A 78 -2.12 -1.07 -21.51
N LEU A 79 -1.08 -1.93 -21.44
CA LEU A 79 0.24 -1.60 -20.93
C LEU A 79 1.32 -2.05 -21.91
N VAL A 80 2.37 -1.26 -22.08
CA VAL A 80 3.57 -1.60 -22.86
C VAL A 80 4.75 -1.64 -21.90
N GLU A 81 5.33 -2.81 -21.66
CA GLU A 81 6.49 -2.95 -20.78
C GLU A 81 7.73 -2.32 -21.45
N THR A 82 8.22 -1.20 -20.90
CA THR A 82 9.34 -0.43 -21.47
C THR A 82 10.68 -0.76 -20.84
N SER A 83 10.69 -1.21 -19.58
CA SER A 83 11.92 -1.66 -18.92
C SER A 83 11.63 -2.71 -17.86
N ARG A 84 12.62 -3.57 -17.63
CA ARG A 84 12.60 -4.62 -16.62
C ARG A 84 13.96 -4.70 -15.95
N SER A 85 14.02 -4.52 -14.64
CA SER A 85 15.21 -4.85 -13.85
C SER A 85 15.03 -6.21 -13.19
N GLY A 86 16.02 -7.08 -13.39
CA GLY A 86 16.09 -8.35 -12.68
C GLY A 86 16.43 -8.11 -11.21
N GLY A 87 15.57 -8.53 -10.29
CA GLY A 87 15.88 -8.50 -8.86
C GLY A 87 16.95 -9.53 -8.53
N GLY A 88 18.13 -9.08 -8.06
CA GLY A 88 19.21 -9.91 -7.53
C GLY A 88 19.19 -10.01 -6.00
N ARG A 89 20.23 -10.60 -5.39
CA ARG A 89 20.38 -10.58 -3.92
C ARG A 89 20.44 -9.12 -3.46
N GLY A 90 19.46 -8.71 -2.65
CA GLY A 90 19.37 -7.35 -2.12
C GLY A 90 18.80 -6.30 -3.08
N MET A 91 18.36 -6.67 -4.29
CA MET A 91 17.72 -5.74 -5.23
C MET A 91 16.25 -6.14 -5.48
N THR A 92 15.35 -5.18 -5.31
CA THR A 92 13.93 -5.33 -5.64
C THR A 92 13.74 -5.32 -7.17
N ALA A 93 12.90 -6.23 -7.67
CA ALA A 93 12.57 -6.25 -9.09
C ALA A 93 11.67 -5.06 -9.44
N ARG A 94 12.07 -4.29 -10.45
CA ARG A 94 11.31 -3.14 -10.95
C ARG A 94 10.88 -3.34 -12.39
N ARG A 95 9.74 -2.76 -12.75
CA ARG A 95 9.23 -2.73 -14.13
C ARG A 95 8.63 -1.36 -14.43
N SER A 96 8.79 -0.87 -15.64
CA SER A 96 8.09 0.33 -16.12
C SER A 96 7.10 -0.04 -17.23
N PHE A 97 5.95 0.63 -17.22
CA PHE A 97 4.86 0.37 -18.15
C PHE A 97 4.32 1.67 -18.73
N ASP A 98 4.43 1.82 -20.04
CA ASP A 98 3.75 2.90 -20.74
C ASP A 98 2.28 2.51 -20.97
N LEU A 99 1.39 3.49 -20.98
CA LEU A 99 -0.02 3.24 -21.27
C LEU A 99 -0.20 3.00 -22.78
N GLY A 100 -0.79 1.86 -23.11
CA GLY A 100 -1.24 1.55 -24.45
C GLY A 100 -2.76 1.69 -24.54
N LYS A 101 -3.29 2.25 -25.62
CA LYS A 101 -4.69 2.06 -25.96
C LYS A 101 -4.78 0.74 -26.71
N PRO A 102 -5.57 -0.25 -26.24
CA PRO A 102 -5.79 -1.43 -27.04
C PRO A 102 -6.34 -0.96 -28.38
N LEU A 103 -5.81 -1.50 -29.48
CA LEU A 103 -6.50 -1.39 -30.75
C LEU A 103 -7.88 -1.97 -30.49
N THR A 104 -8.90 -1.13 -30.57
CA THR A 104 -10.29 -1.57 -30.47
C THR A 104 -10.37 -2.83 -31.30
N PRO A 105 -10.84 -3.98 -30.76
CA PRO A 105 -10.93 -5.17 -31.57
C PRO A 105 -11.88 -4.82 -32.70
N ALA A 106 -11.33 -4.46 -33.85
CA ALA A 106 -12.05 -4.40 -35.10
C ALA A 106 -12.54 -5.83 -35.26
N SER A 107 -13.80 -6.04 -34.92
CA SER A 107 -14.56 -7.28 -35.00
C SER A 107 -13.75 -8.47 -35.55
N GLY A 108 -13.15 -9.26 -34.65
CA GLY A 108 -12.83 -10.66 -34.93
C GLY A 108 -11.87 -10.97 -36.08
N VAL A 109 -10.66 -10.40 -36.10
CA VAL A 109 -9.53 -11.05 -36.78
C VAL A 109 -8.46 -11.34 -35.75
N TYR A 110 -8.48 -12.56 -35.21
CA TYR A 110 -7.37 -13.10 -34.43
C TYR A 110 -6.14 -13.12 -35.34
N ALA A 111 -5.21 -12.19 -35.15
CA ALA A 111 -3.89 -12.31 -35.74
C ALA A 111 -3.25 -13.56 -35.14
N GLU A 112 -3.05 -14.58 -35.97
CA GLU A 112 -2.29 -15.77 -35.63
C GLU A 112 -0.97 -15.34 -34.99
N THR A 113 -0.73 -15.89 -33.81
CA THR A 113 0.52 -15.70 -33.09
C THR A 113 1.64 -16.30 -33.94
N PRO A 114 2.65 -15.52 -34.38
CA PRO A 114 3.82 -16.12 -35.00
C PRO A 114 4.48 -17.04 -33.98
N ASP A 115 4.56 -18.30 -34.37
CA ASP A 115 5.12 -19.42 -33.65
C ASP A 115 6.49 -19.07 -33.04
N ALA A 116 6.51 -18.72 -31.75
CA ALA A 116 7.72 -18.52 -30.98
C ALA A 116 8.23 -19.89 -30.46
N SER A 117 8.45 -20.82 -31.38
CA SER A 117 9.25 -22.01 -31.15
C SER A 117 10.74 -21.65 -31.24
N VAL A 118 11.27 -21.03 -30.18
CA VAL A 118 12.71 -21.07 -29.88
C VAL A 118 12.88 -21.67 -28.50
N ARG A 119 13.10 -22.97 -28.52
CA ARG A 119 13.63 -23.77 -27.42
C ARG A 119 14.84 -23.06 -26.82
N ASN A 120 14.86 -22.93 -25.50
CA ASN A 120 16.08 -22.66 -24.75
C ASN A 120 16.54 -23.97 -24.07
N PRO A 121 17.32 -24.83 -24.76
CA PRO A 121 17.90 -26.00 -24.14
C PRO A 121 19.25 -25.62 -23.53
N GLY A 122 19.31 -25.58 -22.21
CA GLY A 122 20.58 -25.75 -21.50
C GLY A 122 20.99 -24.58 -20.63
N GLN A 123 20.49 -24.57 -19.39
CA GLN A 123 21.32 -24.27 -18.21
C GLN A 123 20.80 -25.07 -17.00
N GLN A 124 21.01 -26.38 -17.02
CA GLN A 124 21.13 -27.12 -15.77
C GLN A 124 22.57 -26.96 -15.28
N ARG A 125 22.79 -26.05 -14.33
CA ARG A 125 24.05 -25.96 -13.60
C ARG A 125 23.90 -26.76 -12.29
N PRO A 126 24.72 -27.80 -12.05
CA PRO A 126 24.74 -28.50 -10.77
C PRO A 126 25.14 -27.54 -9.63
N LYS A 127 24.43 -27.63 -8.50
CA LYS A 127 24.77 -26.95 -7.24
C LYS A 127 26.03 -27.58 -6.64
N PRO A 128 27.08 -26.80 -6.30
CA PRO A 128 28.10 -27.26 -5.39
C PRO A 128 27.52 -27.32 -3.96
N LEU A 129 27.66 -28.48 -3.34
CA LEU A 129 27.57 -28.66 -1.89
C LEU A 129 28.83 -28.04 -1.27
N THR A 130 28.64 -27.13 -0.31
CA THR A 130 29.70 -26.81 0.65
C THR A 130 29.09 -26.70 2.04
N ALA A 131 29.76 -27.36 2.98
CA ALA A 131 29.39 -27.48 4.37
C ALA A 131 30.17 -26.48 5.26
N ALA A 132 29.58 -26.27 6.45
CA ALA A 132 30.21 -26.04 7.75
C ALA A 132 30.78 -24.65 8.12
N SER A 133 30.12 -24.10 9.15
CA SER A 133 30.69 -23.71 10.46
C SER A 133 31.29 -22.32 10.69
N HIS A 134 31.20 -21.96 11.99
CA HIS A 134 31.79 -20.85 12.77
C HIS A 134 30.97 -19.54 12.82
N GLU A 135 30.84 -18.82 13.93
CA GLU A 135 31.16 -19.00 15.36
C GLU A 135 30.54 -17.78 16.11
N ILE A 136 30.47 -17.86 17.42
CA ILE A 136 29.78 -16.97 18.37
C ILE A 136 30.58 -15.67 18.65
N ALA A 137 29.87 -14.54 18.86
CA ALA A 137 30.20 -13.49 19.85
C ALA A 137 28.90 -12.70 20.12
N ALA A 138 28.26 -12.74 21.29
CA ALA A 138 28.65 -12.22 22.60
C ALA A 138 28.79 -10.68 22.66
N ASP A 139 27.94 -10.12 23.52
CA ASP A 139 28.16 -8.94 24.36
C ASP A 139 27.90 -7.55 23.74
N GLN A 140 26.80 -6.91 24.18
CA GLN A 140 26.80 -5.52 24.62
C GLN A 140 25.75 -5.30 25.71
N VAL A 141 26.21 -5.42 26.95
CA VAL A 141 25.66 -4.74 28.14
C VAL A 141 25.91 -3.23 28.01
N GLY A 142 24.91 -2.39 28.29
CA GLY A 142 25.15 -0.95 28.40
C GLY A 142 23.94 -0.03 28.60
N GLN A 143 23.48 0.05 29.85
CA GLN A 143 23.13 1.29 30.57
C GLN A 143 21.66 1.81 30.54
N PRO A 144 20.98 1.89 31.72
CA PRO A 144 19.70 2.58 31.85
C PRO A 144 19.88 4.08 32.13
N PRO A 145 19.06 4.97 31.56
CA PRO A 145 18.98 6.34 32.05
C PRO A 145 17.99 6.44 33.21
N THR A 146 18.53 6.62 34.42
CA THR A 146 17.78 7.10 35.59
C THR A 146 17.65 8.61 35.47
N GLY A 147 16.49 9.09 35.01
CA GLY A 147 16.16 10.51 34.95
C GLY A 147 14.74 10.74 35.42
N ILE A 148 14.58 11.07 36.70
CA ILE A 148 13.29 11.45 37.29
C ILE A 148 13.11 12.95 37.04
N SER A 149 12.51 13.31 35.91
CA SER A 149 12.09 14.70 35.64
C SER A 149 10.63 14.87 36.00
N THR A 150 10.39 15.41 37.19
CA THR A 150 9.07 15.86 37.65
C THR A 150 8.78 17.23 37.02
N GLY A 151 8.43 17.23 35.74
CA GLY A 151 7.95 18.41 35.01
C GLY A 151 6.45 18.26 34.75
N ILE A 152 5.62 18.98 35.50
CA ILE A 152 4.18 19.10 35.24
C ILE A 152 4.04 19.97 33.97
N SER A 153 4.19 19.36 32.80
CA SER A 153 3.91 20.01 31.52
C SER A 153 2.42 19.88 31.22
N ALA A 154 1.70 21.00 31.35
CA ALA A 154 0.34 21.17 30.80
C ALA A 154 0.38 21.34 29.26
N GLY A 155 1.21 20.54 28.58
CA GLY A 155 1.25 20.46 27.13
C GLY A 155 0.30 19.37 26.70
N GLY A 156 -0.62 19.66 25.79
CA GLY A 156 -1.60 18.71 25.27
C GLY A 156 -0.93 17.43 24.82
N ALA A 157 -0.97 16.40 25.68
CA ALA A 157 -0.42 15.10 25.37
C ALA A 157 -1.18 14.58 24.15
N GLN A 158 -0.46 14.40 23.05
CA GLN A 158 -0.93 13.52 21.99
C GLN A 158 -1.34 12.23 22.70
N VAL A 159 -2.61 11.88 22.59
CA VAL A 159 -3.14 10.67 23.20
C VAL A 159 -2.34 9.53 22.60
N ALA A 160 -1.32 9.07 23.32
CA ALA A 160 -0.51 7.93 22.92
C ALA A 160 -1.47 6.78 22.71
N ASP A 161 -1.33 6.09 21.58
CA ASP A 161 -2.07 4.86 21.32
C ASP A 161 -1.77 3.90 22.47
N ASP A 162 -2.72 3.76 23.42
CA ASP A 162 -2.67 2.85 24.59
C ASP A 162 -2.80 1.41 24.09
N PRO A 163 -1.68 0.74 23.76
CA PRO A 163 -1.73 -0.52 23.02
C PRO A 163 -2.30 -1.60 23.94
N GLU A 164 -2.99 -2.59 23.35
CA GLU A 164 -3.54 -3.70 24.13
C GLU A 164 -2.40 -4.46 24.84
N PRO A 165 -2.39 -4.53 26.18
CA PRO A 165 -1.35 -5.26 26.90
C PRO A 165 -1.52 -6.77 26.69
N SER A 166 -0.43 -7.53 26.73
CA SER A 166 -0.50 -9.00 26.66
C SER A 166 -1.30 -9.58 27.84
N ARG A 167 -2.00 -10.69 27.59
CA ARG A 167 -2.66 -11.47 28.67
C ARG A 167 -1.68 -12.26 29.51
N TYR A 168 -0.45 -12.44 29.03
CA TYR A 168 0.55 -13.31 29.62
C TYR A 168 1.87 -12.56 29.81
N CYS A 169 2.70 -13.03 30.76
CA CYS A 169 4.02 -12.47 30.98
C CYS A 169 4.98 -12.80 29.82
N SER A 170 6.11 -12.10 29.77
CA SER A 170 7.16 -12.29 28.74
C SER A 170 7.70 -13.72 28.67
N ASP A 171 7.70 -14.44 29.79
CA ASP A 171 8.24 -15.81 29.88
C ASP A 171 7.25 -16.84 29.32
N HIS A 172 5.97 -16.47 29.22
CA HIS A 172 4.90 -17.31 28.74
C HIS A 172 4.07 -16.59 27.67
N PRO A 173 4.62 -16.23 26.50
CA PRO A 173 3.90 -15.46 25.49
C PRO A 173 2.64 -16.16 24.98
N ASN A 174 2.58 -17.49 25.11
CA ASN A 174 1.44 -18.33 24.73
C ASN A 174 0.63 -18.83 25.95
N GLY A 175 0.90 -18.30 27.14
CA GLY A 175 0.35 -18.78 28.40
C GLY A 175 1.05 -20.03 28.94
N THR A 176 0.63 -20.46 30.12
CA THR A 176 1.11 -21.67 30.80
C THR A 176 -0.07 -22.37 31.48
N THR A 177 0.03 -23.70 31.61
CA THR A 177 -0.92 -24.51 32.37
C THR A 177 -0.65 -24.45 33.87
N GLU A 178 0.58 -24.12 34.27
CA GLU A 178 0.96 -23.99 35.67
C GLU A 178 0.59 -22.60 36.21
N PRO A 179 0.23 -22.49 37.50
CA PRO A 179 -0.12 -21.20 38.10
C PRO A 179 1.11 -20.27 38.11
N CYS A 180 1.08 -19.26 37.24
CA CYS A 180 2.11 -18.22 37.18
C CYS A 180 1.54 -16.88 37.67
N TRP A 181 2.11 -16.33 38.75
CA TRP A 181 1.68 -15.06 39.32
C TRP A 181 1.80 -13.90 38.32
N ALA A 182 2.89 -13.83 37.56
CA ALA A 182 3.10 -12.79 36.55
C ALA A 182 2.06 -12.85 35.42
N CYS A 183 1.64 -14.05 35.00
CA CYS A 183 0.51 -14.19 34.07
C CYS A 183 -0.81 -13.70 34.68
N GLY A 184 -1.02 -13.95 35.98
CA GLY A 184 -2.18 -13.41 36.71
C GLY A 184 -2.22 -11.87 36.70
N GLN A 185 -1.07 -11.22 36.91
CA GLN A 185 -0.94 -9.77 36.83
C GLN A 185 -1.22 -9.25 35.42
N ALA A 186 -0.55 -9.79 34.40
CA ALA A 186 -0.75 -9.40 32.99
C ALA A 186 -2.23 -9.53 32.57
N ASN A 187 -2.90 -10.60 33.00
CA ASN A 187 -4.32 -10.78 32.74
C ASN A 187 -5.20 -9.74 33.46
N ASN A 188 -4.84 -9.32 34.68
CA ASN A 188 -5.58 -8.26 35.37
C ASN A 188 -5.39 -6.90 34.68
N GLU A 189 -4.18 -6.61 34.19
CA GLU A 189 -3.90 -5.41 33.39
C GLU A 189 -4.68 -5.43 32.07
N HIS A 190 -4.74 -6.57 31.38
CA HIS A 190 -5.56 -6.76 30.19
C HIS A 190 -7.05 -6.54 30.45
N LYS A 191 -7.59 -7.09 31.54
CA LYS A 191 -8.97 -6.85 31.96
C LYS A 191 -9.23 -5.37 32.24
N ALA A 192 -8.33 -4.70 32.95
CA ALA A 192 -8.43 -3.27 33.22
C ALA A 192 -8.38 -2.44 31.92
N TRP A 193 -7.53 -2.83 30.96
CA TRP A 193 -7.49 -2.22 29.65
C TRP A 193 -8.81 -2.42 28.89
N ARG A 194 -9.40 -3.63 28.90
CA ARG A 194 -10.71 -3.89 28.26
C ARG A 194 -11.85 -3.13 28.92
N ALA A 195 -11.81 -2.95 30.24
CA ALA A 195 -12.82 -2.15 30.95
C ALA A 195 -12.87 -0.70 30.46
N ARG A 196 -11.73 -0.14 30.01
CA ARG A 196 -11.64 1.21 29.41
C ARG A 196 -11.96 1.26 27.90
N GLU A 197 -12.27 0.13 27.27
CA GLU A 197 -12.57 0.07 25.82
C GLU A 197 -13.77 0.94 25.41
N PRO A 198 -14.89 0.97 26.14
CA PRO A 198 -16.01 1.86 25.81
C PRO A 198 -15.63 3.33 25.86
N GLU A 199 -14.84 3.74 26.85
CA GLU A 199 -14.34 5.12 26.98
C GLU A 199 -13.41 5.49 25.83
N ARG A 200 -12.45 4.62 25.49
CA ARG A 200 -11.56 4.83 24.33
C ARG A 200 -12.36 4.92 23.02
N LYS A 201 -13.36 4.05 22.82
CA LYS A 201 -14.24 4.08 21.64
C LYS A 201 -15.07 5.36 21.58
N SER A 202 -15.63 5.79 22.71
CA SER A 202 -16.38 7.04 22.83
C SER A 202 -15.50 8.25 22.52
N ALA A 203 -14.31 8.34 23.14
CA ALA A 203 -13.36 9.41 22.89
C ALA A 203 -12.90 9.45 21.42
N ALA A 204 -12.63 8.29 20.81
CA ALA A 204 -12.30 8.21 19.38
C ALA A 204 -13.47 8.63 18.47
N ALA A 205 -14.71 8.28 18.84
CA ALA A 205 -15.91 8.69 18.12
C ALA A 205 -16.15 10.20 18.23
N GLN A 206 -15.97 10.79 19.42
CA GLN A 206 -16.06 12.23 19.66
C GLN A 206 -14.99 12.99 18.85
N LYS A 207 -13.74 12.50 18.83
CA LYS A 207 -12.68 13.08 17.99
C LYS A 207 -13.03 13.05 16.50
N ARG A 208 -13.59 11.93 16.02
CA ARG A 208 -14.07 11.81 14.62
C ARG A 208 -15.24 12.75 14.34
N ALA A 209 -16.17 12.91 15.28
CA ALA A 209 -17.29 13.85 15.15
C ALA A 209 -16.81 15.31 15.12
N ALA A 210 -15.89 15.70 16.00
CA ALA A 210 -15.29 17.03 16.00
C ALA A 210 -14.54 17.31 14.69
N ALA A 211 -13.74 16.35 14.20
CA ALA A 211 -13.03 16.49 12.93
C ALA A 211 -13.98 16.69 11.74
N ARG A 212 -15.15 16.01 11.74
CA ARG A 212 -16.20 16.22 10.73
C ARG A 212 -16.83 17.60 10.81
N ALA A 213 -17.15 18.05 12.02
CA ALA A 213 -17.72 19.38 12.23
C ALA A 213 -16.78 20.51 11.75
N ASP A 214 -15.46 20.30 11.84
CA ASP A 214 -14.45 21.26 11.39
C ASP A 214 -14.12 21.15 9.88
N CYS A 215 -14.67 20.16 9.17
CA CYS A 215 -14.34 19.88 7.78
C CYS A 215 -15.27 20.62 6.81
N ALA A 216 -14.73 21.66 6.15
CA ALA A 216 -15.49 22.51 5.22
C ALA A 216 -16.00 21.80 3.94
N PHE A 217 -15.57 20.57 3.68
CA PHE A 217 -15.91 19.82 2.46
C PHE A 217 -16.85 18.66 2.72
N CYS A 218 -17.02 18.26 3.98
CA CYS A 218 -17.88 17.14 4.33
C CYS A 218 -19.28 17.63 4.63
N ASP A 219 -20.26 16.81 4.28
CA ASP A 219 -21.60 16.90 4.84
C ASP A 219 -21.64 16.39 6.30
N ASP A 220 -22.83 16.43 6.91
CA ASP A 220 -23.07 15.98 8.28
C ASP A 220 -22.70 14.50 8.52
N ASP A 221 -22.66 13.71 7.45
CA ASP A 221 -22.32 12.28 7.49
C ASP A 221 -20.81 12.03 7.30
N GLY A 222 -20.03 13.06 7.01
CA GLY A 222 -18.59 12.95 6.73
C GLY A 222 -18.26 12.52 5.30
N GLN A 223 -19.17 12.76 4.37
CA GLN A 223 -19.04 12.42 2.96
C GLN A 223 -18.82 13.70 2.13
N ILE A 224 -18.07 13.57 1.04
CA ILE A 224 -17.86 14.64 0.06
C ILE A 224 -18.64 14.25 -1.20
N ASP A 225 -19.60 15.09 -1.56
CA ASP A 225 -20.32 14.95 -2.82
C ASP A 225 -19.46 15.51 -3.98
N LEU A 226 -19.12 14.65 -4.92
CA LEU A 226 -18.37 14.99 -6.14
C LEU A 226 -19.27 14.94 -7.39
N GLY A 227 -20.59 15.05 -7.22
CA GLY A 227 -21.61 14.96 -8.27
C GLY A 227 -22.01 13.52 -8.54
N ASP A 228 -21.26 12.81 -9.38
CA ASP A 228 -21.56 11.42 -9.77
C ASP A 228 -20.97 10.38 -8.80
N SER A 229 -20.30 10.82 -7.74
CA SER A 229 -19.67 9.93 -6.76
C SER A 229 -19.63 10.53 -5.36
N VAL A 230 -19.70 9.65 -4.37
CA VAL A 230 -19.63 9.98 -2.95
C VAL A 230 -18.29 9.48 -2.41
N TYR A 231 -17.51 10.37 -1.80
CA TYR A 231 -16.24 10.01 -1.17
C TYR A 231 -16.35 10.10 0.35
N VAL A 232 -16.05 9.02 1.06
CA VAL A 232 -15.99 9.04 2.53
C VAL A 232 -14.68 9.68 2.95
N CYS A 233 -14.75 10.86 3.56
CA CYS A 233 -13.56 11.54 4.03
C CYS A 233 -13.00 10.80 5.25
N ASP A 234 -11.73 10.41 5.18
CA ASP A 234 -11.09 9.61 6.23
C ASP A 234 -10.66 10.43 7.46
N HIS A 235 -10.77 11.77 7.39
CA HIS A 235 -10.41 12.73 8.45
C HIS A 235 -9.08 12.41 9.14
N THR A 236 -8.17 11.79 8.41
CA THR A 236 -6.81 11.53 8.88
C THR A 236 -5.99 12.81 8.77
N THR A 237 -4.87 12.87 9.50
CA THR A 237 -3.92 14.00 9.48
C THR A 237 -3.43 14.38 8.07
N ALA A 238 -3.57 13.48 7.09
CA ALA A 238 -3.22 13.73 5.70
C ALA A 238 -4.12 14.78 5.02
N MET A 239 -5.43 14.75 5.22
CA MET A 239 -6.36 15.73 4.61
C MET A 239 -6.23 17.11 5.27
N ALA A 240 -5.97 17.18 6.58
CA ALA A 240 -5.71 18.44 7.29
C ALA A 240 -4.49 19.19 6.71
N ARG A 241 -3.46 18.47 6.25
CA ARG A 241 -2.29 19.05 5.56
C ARG A 241 -2.64 19.59 4.17
N PHE A 242 -3.51 18.90 3.43
CA PHE A 242 -3.97 19.39 2.13
C PHE A 242 -4.76 20.70 2.25
N LYS A 243 -5.64 20.82 3.27
CA LYS A 243 -6.34 22.08 3.55
C LYS A 243 -5.37 23.21 3.91
N ALA A 244 -4.45 22.97 4.84
CA ALA A 244 -3.45 23.97 5.21
C ALA A 244 -2.59 24.42 4.00
N GLN A 245 -2.29 23.49 3.08
CA GLN A 245 -1.57 23.80 1.85
C GLN A 245 -2.43 24.57 0.83
N ALA A 246 -3.71 24.25 0.69
CA ALA A 246 -4.63 24.97 -0.19
C ALA A 246 -4.90 26.41 0.31
N ASP A 247 -5.11 26.58 1.62
CA ASP A 247 -5.31 27.89 2.26
C ASP A 247 -4.04 28.75 2.14
N ALA A 248 -2.85 28.16 2.29
CA ALA A 248 -1.58 28.84 2.09
C ALA A 248 -1.35 29.29 0.64
N ILE A 249 -1.82 28.51 -0.36
CA ILE A 249 -1.77 28.90 -1.77
C ILE A 249 -2.75 30.04 -2.05
N ALA A 250 -3.96 29.99 -1.49
CA ALA A 250 -4.97 31.04 -1.66
C ALA A 250 -4.58 32.37 -1.00
N ALA A 251 -3.87 32.34 0.13
CA ALA A 251 -3.40 33.54 0.81
C ALA A 251 -2.15 34.19 0.16
N ALA A 252 -1.46 33.45 -0.73
CA ALA A 252 -0.24 33.92 -1.41
C ALA A 252 -0.52 34.53 -2.80
N GLY A 253 -1.77 34.48 -3.29
CA GLY A 253 -2.21 35.08 -4.55
C GLY A 253 -3.10 36.29 -4.31
#